data_AF-A0A0W0UIR8-F1
#
_entry.id   AF-A0A0W0UIR8-F1
#
_cell.length_a   1.000
_cell.length_b   1.000
_cell.length_c   1.000
_cell.angle_alpha   90.00
_cell.angle_beta   90.00
_cell.angle_gamma   90.00
#
_symmetry.space_group_name_H-M   'P 1'
#
loop_
_entity.id
_entity.type
_entity.pdbx_description
1 polymer ?
#
loop_
_entity_poly.entity_id
_entity_poly.type
_entity_poly.pdbx_seq_one_letter_code
_entity_poly.pdbx_strand_id
1 'polypeptide(L)'
;MKPEQLPSLVTLSATQNDNVECIDCNGNVLSIGTTSAILYVPTLLVEQALVTPEYSLYLLDDDENLDINLREIENNESNAIVLVGTQRDRNAYFIEEGRLVSPHPVELPCAYSLEKIKELKPDEKGKVNPADNNKNTLATVIRRLRLDGGRANEVEITGTRTGIHVFSTSFGPCNPIVGVRKADNQFVLNHADASGVDRLGGIGKFLNSIEKGGGADLILVMQNPKIARSMAKAPILAGGLAVELKKRDVLRVDIPEGYNAIACINGSTIILTRNMQFFKTVEEKQELLNKFSSANLTEKSREITMSDDKQVVPLSRSVEEIDRVNQQLKKSMDKKQGPYDEIIQGLKLLGIEKSKKEGLFKISLRF
;
A
#
# COMPACT_ATOMS: atom_id res chain seq x y z
N MET A 1 25.87 -6.41 -12.63
CA MET A 1 25.35 -6.58 -11.26
C MET A 1 24.58 -7.88 -11.23
N LYS A 2 24.82 -8.75 -10.24
CA LYS A 2 24.06 -10.00 -10.08
C LYS A 2 22.64 -9.63 -9.63
N PRO A 3 21.58 -10.32 -10.08
CA PRO A 3 20.26 -10.16 -9.49
C PRO A 3 20.41 -10.51 -7.99
N GLU A 4 20.17 -9.53 -7.13
CA GLU A 4 20.15 -9.72 -5.69
C GLU A 4 19.17 -10.86 -5.39
N GLN A 5 19.64 -11.87 -4.66
CA GLN A 5 18.79 -12.95 -4.19
C GLN A 5 17.72 -12.32 -3.30
N LEU A 6 16.49 -12.28 -3.81
CA LEU A 6 15.31 -11.95 -3.02
C LEU A 6 15.33 -12.83 -1.76
N PRO A 7 14.99 -12.30 -0.57
CA PRO A 7 14.70 -13.17 0.56
C PRO A 7 13.54 -14.11 0.17
N SER A 8 13.40 -15.27 0.83
CA SER A 8 12.42 -16.35 0.55
C SER A 8 10.96 -15.98 0.86
N LEU A 9 10.58 -14.77 0.44
CA LEU A 9 9.73 -13.78 1.09
C LEU A 9 8.25 -14.16 1.28
N VAL A 10 7.80 -15.28 0.75
CA VAL A 10 6.38 -15.63 0.72
C VAL A 10 6.24 -17.15 0.75
N THR A 11 6.13 -17.80 1.91
CA THR A 11 5.59 -19.17 1.88
C THR A 11 4.07 -19.11 1.88
N LEU A 12 3.49 -18.95 0.70
CA LEU A 12 2.15 -19.48 0.45
C LEU A 12 2.36 -20.94 0.11
N SER A 13 2.08 -21.86 1.02
CA SER A 13 2.06 -23.27 0.64
C SER A 13 1.22 -24.07 1.63
N ALA A 14 0.44 -25.01 1.09
CA ALA A 14 -0.15 -26.10 1.85
C ALA A 14 0.85 -27.29 2.02
N THR A 15 2.10 -27.13 1.58
CA THR A 15 3.16 -28.16 1.51
C THR A 15 4.49 -27.67 2.10
N GLN A 16 5.36 -28.61 2.48
CA GLN A 16 6.57 -28.41 3.29
C GLN A 16 7.79 -27.85 2.53
N ASN A 17 7.64 -27.28 1.33
CA ASN A 17 8.77 -26.84 0.51
C ASN A 17 9.07 -25.34 0.64
N ASP A 18 10.33 -24.96 0.48
CA ASP A 18 10.86 -23.58 0.56
C ASP A 18 10.46 -22.66 -0.61
N ASN A 19 9.52 -23.09 -1.47
CA ASN A 19 9.04 -22.34 -2.62
C ASN A 19 7.64 -21.75 -2.38
N VAL A 20 7.37 -20.61 -3.00
CA VAL A 20 6.04 -19.96 -3.03
C VAL A 20 5.10 -20.77 -3.93
N GLU A 21 4.17 -21.54 -3.35
CA GLU A 21 3.15 -22.32 -4.08
C GLU A 21 1.74 -21.90 -3.65
N CYS A 22 1.14 -20.93 -4.36
CA CYS A 22 -0.28 -20.65 -4.18
C CYS A 22 -1.08 -21.72 -4.91
N ILE A 23 -2.02 -22.40 -4.23
CA ILE A 23 -2.76 -23.53 -4.81
C ILE A 23 -4.26 -23.20 -4.86
N ASP A 24 -4.92 -23.49 -5.98
CA ASP A 24 -6.35 -23.31 -6.20
C ASP A 24 -7.20 -24.46 -5.59
N CYS A 25 -8.51 -24.41 -5.79
CA CYS A 25 -9.42 -25.42 -5.23
C CYS A 25 -9.36 -26.82 -5.85
N ASN A 26 -8.60 -26.99 -6.92
CA ASN A 26 -8.41 -28.25 -7.62
C ASN A 26 -7.00 -28.82 -7.37
N GLY A 27 -6.20 -28.18 -6.53
CA GLY A 27 -4.82 -28.56 -6.29
C GLY A 27 -3.84 -28.00 -7.34
N ASN A 28 -4.28 -27.10 -8.22
CA ASN A 28 -3.40 -26.51 -9.23
C ASN A 28 -2.59 -25.36 -8.63
N VAL A 29 -1.31 -25.28 -9.01
CA VAL A 29 -0.45 -24.15 -8.64
C VAL A 29 -0.83 -22.92 -9.48
N LEU A 30 -1.10 -21.81 -8.80
CA LEU A 30 -1.31 -20.48 -9.37
C LEU A 30 0.06 -19.86 -9.70
N SER A 31 0.18 -19.31 -10.91
CA SER A 31 1.44 -18.74 -11.39
C SER A 31 1.72 -17.40 -10.72
N ILE A 32 2.93 -17.24 -10.17
CA ILE A 32 3.43 -15.99 -9.56
C ILE A 32 4.69 -15.55 -10.32
N GLY A 33 4.82 -14.25 -10.59
CA GLY A 33 6.09 -13.65 -11.04
C GLY A 33 6.41 -13.74 -12.54
N THR A 34 5.50 -14.20 -13.40
CA THR A 34 5.68 -14.21 -14.87
C THR A 34 4.78 -13.22 -15.62
N THR A 35 3.71 -12.74 -14.98
CA THR A 35 2.73 -11.77 -15.51
C THR A 35 2.13 -10.94 -14.37
N SER A 36 1.52 -9.78 -14.66
CA SER A 36 0.81 -8.94 -13.67
C SER A 36 -0.40 -9.67 -13.09
N ALA A 37 -0.20 -10.50 -12.07
CA ALA A 37 -1.24 -11.31 -11.44
C ALA A 37 -1.84 -10.58 -10.24
N ILE A 38 -3.18 -10.59 -10.15
CA ILE A 38 -3.89 -10.25 -8.92
C ILE A 38 -4.44 -11.54 -8.34
N LEU A 39 -4.12 -11.84 -7.09
CA LEU A 39 -4.51 -13.06 -6.39
C LEU A 39 -5.37 -12.72 -5.19
N TYR A 40 -6.41 -13.51 -4.93
CA TYR A 40 -7.01 -13.60 -3.61
C TYR A 40 -6.50 -14.86 -2.92
N VAL A 41 -5.99 -14.69 -1.70
CA VAL A 41 -5.52 -15.78 -0.85
C VAL A 41 -6.10 -15.60 0.55
N PRO A 42 -6.85 -16.55 1.12
CA PRO A 42 -7.55 -16.36 2.40
C PRO A 42 -6.61 -16.04 3.58
N THR A 43 -5.51 -16.78 3.68
CA THR A 43 -4.46 -16.56 4.68
C THR A 43 -3.10 -16.53 3.99
N LEU A 44 -2.37 -15.44 4.19
CA LEU A 44 -1.03 -15.22 3.68
C LEU A 44 -0.05 -15.30 4.85
N LEU A 45 0.86 -16.26 4.82
CA LEU A 45 1.99 -16.32 5.75
C LEU A 45 3.17 -15.62 5.10
N VAL A 46 3.77 -14.69 5.83
CA VAL A 46 4.87 -13.84 5.35
C VAL A 46 6.07 -14.09 6.26
N GLU A 47 7.20 -14.45 5.66
CA GLU A 47 8.43 -14.60 6.42
C GLU A 47 8.86 -13.23 6.96
N GLN A 48 9.11 -13.19 8.26
CA GLN A 48 9.28 -11.99 9.05
C GLN A 48 10.62 -11.28 8.82
N ALA A 49 11.49 -11.77 7.93
CA ALA A 49 12.62 -10.99 7.38
C ALA A 49 12.17 -9.61 6.84
N LEU A 50 10.88 -9.51 6.55
CA LEU A 50 10.16 -8.34 6.09
C LEU A 50 9.58 -7.41 7.15
N VAL A 51 9.45 -7.85 8.40
CA VAL A 51 8.93 -6.96 9.45
C VAL A 51 10.01 -5.98 9.83
N THR A 52 9.61 -4.70 9.87
CA THR A 52 10.38 -3.56 10.41
C THR A 52 11.41 -4.01 11.44
N PRO A 53 12.72 -3.93 11.13
CA PRO A 53 13.72 -4.10 12.18
C PRO A 53 13.51 -3.03 13.25
N GLU A 54 13.78 -3.36 14.51
CA GLU A 54 13.75 -2.36 15.58
C GLU A 54 14.84 -1.32 15.30
N TYR A 55 14.41 -0.08 15.04
CA TYR A 55 15.29 1.04 14.79
C TYR A 55 15.58 1.78 16.08
N SER A 56 16.86 1.94 16.40
CA SER A 56 17.29 2.94 17.39
C SER A 56 17.16 4.34 16.78
N LEU A 57 16.72 5.32 17.58
CA LEU A 57 16.67 6.72 17.14
C LEU A 57 17.78 7.51 17.83
N TYR A 58 18.55 8.24 17.03
CA TYR A 58 19.55 9.19 17.48
C TYR A 58 19.16 10.59 17.04
N LEU A 59 19.27 11.55 17.96
CA LEU A 59 19.05 12.97 17.74
C LEU A 59 20.37 13.70 18.03
N LEU A 60 21.01 14.20 16.98
CA LEU A 60 22.26 14.96 17.06
C LEU A 60 21.98 16.42 16.71
N ASP A 61 22.48 17.34 17.53
CA ASP A 61 22.17 18.77 17.42
C ASP A 61 22.99 19.47 16.31
N ASP A 62 24.19 18.96 15.99
CA ASP A 62 25.06 19.44 14.94
C ASP A 62 25.67 18.30 14.10
N ASP A 63 26.36 18.67 13.02
CA ASP A 63 27.09 17.77 12.14
C ASP A 63 28.58 17.62 12.54
N GLU A 64 28.99 18.20 13.67
CA GLU A 64 30.36 18.08 14.16
C GLU A 64 30.62 16.62 14.55
N ASN A 65 31.66 16.02 13.97
CA ASN A 65 32.01 14.61 14.13
C ASN A 65 30.93 13.62 13.62
N LEU A 66 30.04 14.05 12.73
CA LEU A 66 29.00 13.19 12.18
C LEU A 66 29.55 11.87 11.61
N ASP A 67 30.64 11.91 10.86
CA ASP A 67 31.26 10.69 10.30
C ASP A 67 31.74 9.72 11.38
N ILE A 68 32.23 10.24 12.51
CA ILE A 68 32.66 9.43 13.65
C ILE A 68 31.43 8.84 14.35
N ASN A 69 30.43 9.67 14.62
CA ASN A 69 29.17 9.26 15.24
C ASN A 69 28.45 8.20 14.41
N LEU A 70 28.36 8.36 13.08
CA LEU A 70 27.76 7.38 12.18
C LEU A 70 28.51 6.05 12.25
N ARG A 71 29.85 6.05 12.19
CA ARG A 71 30.65 4.82 12.31
C ARG A 71 30.49 4.15 13.66
N GLU A 72 30.43 4.91 14.75
CA GLU A 72 30.16 4.35 16.08
C GLU A 72 28.78 3.72 16.15
N ILE A 73 27.76 4.36 15.58
CA ILE A 73 26.39 3.83 15.55
C ILE A 73 26.33 2.58 14.65
N GLU A 74 26.98 2.58 13.47
CA GLU A 74 27.08 1.40 12.59
C GLU A 74 27.66 0.18 13.30
N ASN A 75 28.67 0.39 14.16
CA ASN A 75 29.32 -0.70 14.90
C ASN A 75 28.48 -1.21 16.08
N ASN A 76 27.52 -0.44 16.58
CA ASN A 76 26.76 -0.75 17.80
C ASN A 76 25.29 -1.11 17.54
N GLU A 77 24.73 -0.67 16.42
CA GLU A 77 23.32 -0.84 16.09
C GLU A 77 23.16 -1.67 14.83
N SER A 78 22.27 -2.66 14.89
CA SER A 78 21.85 -3.36 13.67
C SER A 78 21.04 -2.42 12.78
N ASN A 79 20.17 -1.57 13.34
CA ASN A 79 19.35 -0.62 12.58
C ASN A 79 19.17 0.69 13.37
N ALA A 80 19.43 1.83 12.73
CA ALA A 80 19.32 3.13 13.37
C ALA A 80 18.89 4.26 12.42
N ILE A 81 18.14 5.23 12.96
CA ILE A 81 17.84 6.51 12.30
C ILE A 81 18.62 7.58 13.04
N VAL A 82 19.47 8.31 12.33
CA VAL A 82 20.23 9.42 12.91
C VAL A 82 19.69 10.71 12.32
N LEU A 83 19.01 11.50 13.15
CA LEU A 83 18.55 12.82 12.79
C LEU A 83 19.57 13.86 13.20
N VAL A 84 20.08 14.60 12.23
CA VAL A 84 21.09 15.63 12.41
C VAL A 84 20.49 16.99 12.07
N GLY A 85 20.76 17.97 12.93
CA GLY A 85 20.43 19.37 12.69
C GLY A 85 19.28 19.91 13.52
N THR A 86 18.87 21.14 13.19
CA THR A 86 18.01 21.96 14.04
C THR A 86 16.54 21.58 13.94
N GLN A 87 15.66 22.28 14.68
CA GLN A 87 14.21 22.03 14.61
C GLN A 87 13.57 22.45 13.28
N ARG A 88 14.25 23.20 12.41
CA ARG A 88 13.69 23.64 11.12
C ARG A 88 14.14 22.76 9.97
N ASP A 89 15.41 22.39 9.96
CA ASP A 89 16.04 21.59 8.91
C ASP A 89 16.70 20.37 9.56
N ARG A 90 16.13 19.19 9.31
CA ARG A 90 16.69 17.91 9.78
C ARG A 90 17.00 16.99 8.62
N ASN A 91 18.22 16.48 8.65
CA ASN A 91 18.74 15.48 7.75
C ASN A 91 18.68 14.13 8.44
N ALA A 92 18.14 13.12 7.74
CA ALA A 92 18.03 11.77 8.26
C ALA A 92 19.02 10.82 7.57
N TYR A 93 19.87 10.20 8.36
CA TYR A 93 20.69 9.07 7.94
C TYR A 93 20.05 7.77 8.43
N PHE A 94 20.18 6.72 7.63
CA PHE A 94 19.64 5.40 7.93
C PHE A 94 20.80 4.40 7.94
N ILE A 95 20.86 3.62 9.00
CA ILE A 95 21.75 2.47 9.16
C ILE A 95 20.86 1.24 9.17
N GLU A 96 21.15 0.26 8.32
CA GLU A 96 20.45 -1.02 8.22
C GLU A 96 21.50 -2.13 8.15
N GLU A 97 21.24 -3.24 8.84
CA GLU A 97 22.16 -4.38 8.92
C GLU A 97 23.60 -3.99 9.33
N GLY A 98 23.73 -3.01 10.23
CA GLY A 98 25.02 -2.50 10.73
C GLY A 98 25.81 -1.69 9.70
N ARG A 99 25.15 -1.16 8.66
CA ARG A 99 25.79 -0.34 7.63
C ARG A 99 24.97 0.89 7.27
N LEU A 100 25.64 2.00 7.04
CA LEU A 100 25.05 3.22 6.53
C LEU A 100 24.51 2.96 5.12
N VAL A 101 23.20 3.15 4.96
CA VAL A 101 22.51 2.84 3.70
C VAL A 101 22.87 3.83 2.60
N SER A 102 23.11 5.08 2.95
CA SER A 102 23.51 6.14 2.03
C SER A 102 24.37 7.16 2.77
N PRO A 103 25.50 7.60 2.19
CA PRO A 103 26.29 8.71 2.73
C PRO A 103 25.58 10.07 2.57
N HIS A 104 24.53 10.14 1.75
CA HIS A 104 23.70 11.33 1.60
C HIS A 104 22.44 11.21 2.47
N PRO A 105 22.15 12.22 3.31
CA PRO A 105 20.95 12.21 4.13
C PRO A 105 19.69 12.39 3.30
N VAL A 106 18.57 11.93 3.86
CA VAL A 106 17.25 12.26 3.35
C VAL A 106 16.75 13.54 4.02
N GLU A 107 16.38 14.53 3.21
CA GLU A 107 15.67 15.71 3.70
C GLU A 107 14.25 15.34 4.10
N LEU A 108 13.89 15.62 5.35
CA LEU A 108 12.56 15.29 5.85
C LEU A 108 11.71 16.56 6.05
N PRO A 109 10.51 16.64 5.46
CA PRO A 109 9.56 17.70 5.76
C PRO A 109 8.95 17.44 7.14
N CYS A 110 9.67 17.82 8.21
CA CYS A 110 9.40 17.37 9.57
C CYS A 110 8.17 17.99 10.26
N ALA A 111 7.43 18.92 9.65
CA ALA A 111 6.44 19.79 10.34
C ALA A 111 5.55 19.08 11.38
N TYR A 112 4.95 17.93 11.06
CA TYR A 112 4.06 17.19 11.97
C TYR A 112 4.81 16.35 13.03
N SER A 113 6.01 15.87 12.72
CA SER A 113 6.83 15.11 13.67
C SER A 113 7.61 15.99 14.62
N LEU A 114 7.83 17.28 14.30
CA LEU A 114 8.63 18.18 15.13
C LEU A 114 8.10 18.32 16.55
N GLU A 115 6.78 18.45 16.73
CA GLU A 115 6.19 18.54 18.07
C GLU A 115 6.47 17.28 18.89
N LYS A 116 6.32 16.11 18.28
CA LYS A 116 6.60 14.81 18.93
C LYS A 116 8.08 14.55 19.16
N ILE A 117 8.95 15.00 18.25
CA ILE A 117 10.40 14.89 18.40
C ILE A 117 10.88 15.75 19.58
N LYS A 118 10.28 16.92 19.82
CA LYS A 118 10.59 17.79 20.97
C LYS A 118 10.28 17.15 22.32
N GLU A 119 9.35 16.20 22.36
CA GLU A 119 9.03 15.45 23.58
C GLU A 119 10.09 14.39 23.91
N LEU A 120 10.94 14.02 22.94
CA LEU A 120 11.96 13.00 23.10
C LEU A 120 13.22 13.58 23.76
N LYS A 121 13.76 12.83 24.71
CA LYS A 121 14.97 13.14 25.47
C LYS A 121 16.07 12.17 25.05
N PRO A 122 17.03 12.60 24.22
CA PRO A 122 18.22 11.81 23.94
C PRO A 122 19.15 11.77 25.17
N ASP A 123 19.98 10.75 25.26
CA ASP A 123 21.11 10.71 26.19
C ASP A 123 22.29 11.55 25.69
N GLU A 124 23.41 11.52 26.41
CA GLU A 124 24.63 12.28 26.08
C GLU A 124 25.23 11.92 24.72
N LYS A 125 24.89 10.74 24.17
CA LYS A 125 25.32 10.29 22.84
C LYS A 125 24.26 10.54 21.76
N GLY A 126 23.19 11.25 22.10
CA GLY A 126 22.08 11.50 21.20
C GLY A 126 21.05 10.36 21.13
N LYS A 127 21.25 9.23 21.81
CA LYS A 127 20.37 8.06 21.68
C LYS A 127 19.07 8.27 22.47
N VAL A 128 17.94 8.03 21.83
CA VAL A 128 16.62 8.12 22.47
C VAL A 128 16.24 6.75 23.02
N ASN A 129 16.43 6.54 24.33
CA ASN A 129 16.16 5.27 24.98
C ASN A 129 14.64 5.09 25.26
N PRO A 130 14.02 3.95 24.90
CA PRO A 130 12.60 3.68 25.16
C PRO A 130 12.21 3.59 26.65
N ALA A 131 13.18 3.44 27.54
CA ALA A 131 12.96 3.41 28.99
C ALA A 131 12.70 4.81 29.56
N ASP A 132 13.36 5.82 29.00
CA ASP A 132 13.33 7.21 29.47
C ASP A 132 12.34 8.09 28.69
N ASN A 133 11.72 7.52 27.66
CA ASN A 133 10.84 8.21 26.72
C ASN A 133 9.48 7.51 26.61
N ASN A 134 8.46 8.27 26.19
CA ASN A 134 7.15 7.67 25.90
C ASN A 134 7.26 6.71 24.71
N LYS A 135 7.08 5.41 24.97
CA LYS A 135 7.20 4.35 23.95
C LYS A 135 6.29 4.56 22.74
N ASN A 136 5.08 5.08 22.93
CA ASN A 136 4.14 5.33 21.83
C ASN A 136 4.57 6.52 20.97
N THR A 137 5.07 7.59 21.59
CA THR A 137 5.62 8.75 20.88
C THR A 137 6.85 8.35 20.07
N LEU A 138 7.81 7.66 20.70
CA LEU A 138 9.03 7.18 20.04
C LEU A 138 8.72 6.27 18.86
N ALA A 139 7.86 5.26 19.05
CA ALA A 139 7.43 4.38 17.99
C ALA A 139 6.75 5.15 16.84
N THR A 140 5.93 6.15 17.15
CA THR A 140 5.26 7.00 16.14
C THR A 140 6.26 7.84 15.35
N VAL A 141 7.27 8.41 16.02
CA VAL A 141 8.33 9.21 15.39
C VAL A 141 9.17 8.34 14.47
N ILE A 142 9.75 7.25 14.97
CA ILE A 142 10.54 6.30 14.17
C ILE A 142 9.74 5.83 12.96
N ARG A 143 8.50 5.42 13.17
CA ARG A 143 7.57 5.03 12.11
C ARG A 143 7.48 6.10 11.04
N ARG A 144 7.23 7.37 11.41
CA ARG A 144 7.06 8.45 10.46
C ARG A 144 8.35 8.82 9.71
N LEU A 145 9.49 8.86 10.40
CA LEU A 145 10.79 9.13 9.77
C LEU A 145 11.12 8.10 8.71
N ARG A 146 10.86 6.81 8.98
CA ARG A 146 11.02 5.76 7.97
C ARG A 146 10.06 5.92 6.79
N LEU A 147 8.81 6.34 7.03
CA LEU A 147 7.87 6.62 5.93
C LEU A 147 8.40 7.70 5.00
N ASP A 148 8.80 8.82 5.58
CA ASP A 148 9.25 9.98 4.80
C ASP A 148 10.63 9.72 4.18
N GLY A 149 11.45 8.88 4.81
CA GLY A 149 12.73 8.37 4.29
C GLY A 149 12.63 7.28 3.22
N GLY A 150 11.44 6.81 2.87
CA GLY A 150 11.26 5.71 1.92
C GLY A 150 11.76 4.35 2.41
N ARG A 151 11.97 4.19 3.72
CA ARG A 151 12.45 2.96 4.39
C ARG A 151 11.36 2.16 5.06
N ALA A 152 10.11 2.61 4.95
CA ALA A 152 8.97 1.88 5.45
C ALA A 152 8.36 1.04 4.32
N ASN A 153 9.07 0.00 3.91
CA ASN A 153 8.50 -0.89 2.92
C ASN A 153 7.33 -1.70 3.51
N GLU A 154 7.26 -2.03 4.82
CA GLU A 154 6.32 -3.10 5.23
C GLU A 154 5.73 -3.03 6.67
N VAL A 155 4.46 -3.48 6.73
CA VAL A 155 3.57 -3.84 7.86
C VAL A 155 3.04 -2.68 8.75
N GLU A 156 1.73 -2.68 8.99
CA GLU A 156 1.00 -1.87 10.00
C GLU A 156 0.95 -0.34 9.86
N ILE A 157 1.29 0.25 8.71
CA ILE A 157 1.25 1.72 8.55
C ILE A 157 0.27 2.24 7.50
N THR A 158 -0.78 2.92 7.96
CA THR A 158 -1.74 3.69 7.15
C THR A 158 -1.05 4.80 6.32
N GLY A 159 -1.51 5.02 5.08
CA GLY A 159 -1.02 6.06 4.17
C GLY A 159 -0.47 5.53 2.83
N THR A 160 0.42 6.30 2.20
CA THR A 160 0.98 6.01 0.87
C THR A 160 2.40 5.48 0.91
N ARG A 161 2.71 4.46 0.12
CA ARG A 161 4.02 3.80 0.03
C ARG A 161 4.49 3.66 -1.39
N THR A 162 5.79 3.50 -1.58
CA THR A 162 6.40 3.15 -2.86
C THR A 162 7.54 2.17 -2.63
N GLY A 163 7.56 1.06 -3.37
CA GLY A 163 8.59 0.03 -3.23
C GLY A 163 8.35 -1.18 -4.12
N ILE A 164 9.35 -2.04 -4.25
CA ILE A 164 9.26 -3.32 -5.01
C ILE A 164 8.36 -4.32 -4.27
N HIS A 165 8.36 -4.22 -2.94
CA HIS A 165 7.53 -4.99 -2.03
C HIS A 165 6.77 -4.02 -1.12
N VAL A 166 5.45 -4.20 -1.02
CA VAL A 166 4.59 -3.35 -0.20
C VAL A 166 3.49 -4.17 0.45
N PHE A 167 3.50 -4.21 1.78
CA PHE A 167 2.54 -4.98 2.57
C PHE A 167 1.77 -4.08 3.53
N SER A 168 0.47 -4.34 3.68
CA SER A 168 -0.34 -3.66 4.69
C SER A 168 -1.51 -4.53 5.14
N THR A 169 -1.68 -4.57 6.46
CA THR A 169 -2.73 -5.32 7.17
C THR A 169 -3.96 -4.48 7.50
N SER A 170 -3.97 -3.20 7.11
CA SER A 170 -5.00 -2.24 7.47
C SER A 170 -5.79 -1.91 6.22
N PHE A 171 -6.79 -2.71 5.84
CA PHE A 171 -7.66 -2.42 4.69
C PHE A 171 -9.12 -2.84 4.89
N GLY A 172 -9.48 -3.41 6.05
CA GLY A 172 -10.83 -3.88 6.33
C GLY A 172 -11.97 -2.91 5.93
N PRO A 173 -11.89 -1.60 6.26
CA PRO A 173 -12.91 -0.62 5.89
C PRO A 173 -12.57 0.27 4.67
N CYS A 174 -11.40 0.09 4.05
CA CYS A 174 -10.81 1.04 3.09
C CYS A 174 -10.54 0.43 1.71
N ASN A 175 -10.26 1.29 0.75
CA ASN A 175 -9.92 0.89 -0.61
C ASN A 175 -8.39 0.97 -0.78
N PRO A 176 -7.70 -0.16 -0.99
CA PRO A 176 -6.37 -0.18 -1.57
C PRO A 176 -6.41 0.46 -2.95
N ILE A 177 -5.56 1.47 -3.14
CA ILE A 177 -5.22 1.98 -4.47
C ILE A 177 -3.80 1.55 -4.76
N VAL A 178 -3.60 0.77 -5.81
CA VAL A 178 -2.28 0.28 -6.23
C VAL A 178 -1.95 0.88 -7.58
N GLY A 179 -0.75 1.42 -7.73
CA GLY A 179 -0.18 1.80 -9.01
C GLY A 179 1.14 1.06 -9.24
N VAL A 180 1.47 0.78 -10.51
CA VAL A 180 2.80 0.24 -10.89
C VAL A 180 3.50 1.30 -11.72
N ARG A 181 4.61 1.83 -11.22
CA ARG A 181 5.38 2.89 -11.87
C ARG A 181 6.09 2.37 -13.12
N LYS A 182 6.10 3.18 -14.18
CA LYS A 182 6.73 2.81 -15.46
C LYS A 182 8.24 2.73 -15.40
N ALA A 183 8.88 3.68 -14.71
CA ALA A 183 10.33 3.85 -14.77
C ALA A 183 11.10 2.71 -14.07
N ASP A 184 10.54 2.14 -13.02
CA ASP A 184 11.25 1.24 -12.10
C ASP A 184 10.43 0.03 -11.66
N ASN A 185 9.21 -0.13 -12.19
CA ASN A 185 8.29 -1.21 -11.83
C ASN A 185 8.03 -1.32 -10.32
N GLN A 186 8.15 -0.21 -9.59
CA GLN A 186 7.81 -0.15 -8.17
C GLN A 186 6.31 0.02 -7.99
N PHE A 187 5.76 -0.70 -7.01
CA PHE A 187 4.41 -0.47 -6.56
C PHE A 187 4.31 0.85 -5.83
N VAL A 188 3.21 1.56 -6.03
CA VAL A 188 2.75 2.64 -5.17
C VAL A 188 1.44 2.18 -4.56
N LEU A 189 1.34 2.11 -3.24
CA LEU A 189 0.12 1.72 -2.54
C LEU A 189 -0.41 2.91 -1.76
N ASN A 190 -1.71 3.19 -1.84
CA ASN A 190 -2.37 4.16 -0.98
C ASN A 190 -3.55 3.55 -0.22
N HIS A 191 -3.58 3.83 1.08
CA HIS A 191 -4.71 3.55 1.94
C HIS A 191 -5.77 4.67 1.85
N ALA A 192 -6.79 4.47 1.02
CA ALA A 192 -7.80 5.51 0.80
C ALA A 192 -8.89 5.51 1.89
N ASP A 193 -8.67 6.31 2.94
CA ASP A 193 -9.63 6.53 4.02
C ASP A 193 -10.81 7.41 3.59
N ALA A 194 -10.54 8.42 2.76
CA ALA A 194 -11.52 9.33 2.16
C ALA A 194 -11.82 8.97 0.70
N SER A 195 -12.89 9.56 0.15
CA SER A 195 -13.24 9.48 -1.28
C SER A 195 -12.63 10.60 -2.13
N GLY A 196 -12.05 11.63 -1.50
CA GLY A 196 -11.43 12.75 -2.19
C GLY A 196 -10.17 12.32 -2.93
N VAL A 197 -10.06 12.78 -4.18
CA VAL A 197 -8.82 12.69 -4.97
C VAL A 197 -8.38 14.11 -5.24
N ASP A 198 -7.38 14.56 -4.48
CA ASP A 198 -6.79 15.88 -4.61
C ASP A 198 -5.27 15.76 -4.54
N ARG A 199 -4.58 16.89 -4.70
CA ARG A 199 -3.11 16.93 -4.66
C ARG A 199 -2.54 17.02 -3.24
N LEU A 200 -3.36 16.78 -2.21
CA LEU A 200 -2.99 16.85 -0.80
C LEU A 200 -3.05 15.48 -0.12
N GLY A 201 -2.49 15.39 1.09
CA GLY A 201 -2.56 14.19 1.92
C GLY A 201 -1.94 12.93 1.29
N GLY A 202 -2.47 11.76 1.65
CA GLY A 202 -1.99 10.47 1.12
C GLY A 202 -2.24 10.32 -0.38
N ILE A 203 -3.44 10.66 -0.84
CA ILE A 203 -3.76 10.54 -2.27
C ILE A 203 -2.88 11.47 -3.14
N GLY A 204 -2.55 12.67 -2.66
CA GLY A 204 -1.56 13.55 -3.31
C GLY A 204 -0.15 12.95 -3.34
N LYS A 205 0.30 12.32 -2.24
CA LYS A 205 1.58 11.57 -2.23
C LYS A 205 1.58 10.43 -3.25
N PHE A 206 0.44 9.76 -3.45
CA PHE A 206 0.29 8.69 -4.44
C PHE A 206 0.47 9.25 -5.85
N LEU A 207 -0.26 10.31 -6.19
CA LEU A 207 -0.18 10.98 -7.50
C LEU A 207 1.24 11.45 -7.79
N ASN A 208 1.88 12.12 -6.83
CA ASN A 208 3.26 12.59 -6.98
C ASN A 208 4.26 11.44 -7.18
N SER A 209 4.07 10.30 -6.51
CA SER A 209 4.96 9.13 -6.71
C SER A 209 4.81 8.52 -8.10
N ILE A 210 3.57 8.44 -8.60
CA ILE A 210 3.27 7.97 -9.96
C ILE A 210 3.94 8.90 -11.00
N GLU A 211 3.81 10.22 -10.83
CA GLU A 211 4.40 11.20 -11.74
C GLU A 211 5.93 11.15 -11.72
N LYS A 212 6.56 11.05 -10.53
CA LYS A 212 8.01 10.84 -10.40
C LYS A 212 8.49 9.55 -11.07
N GLY A 213 7.64 8.54 -11.18
CA GLY A 213 7.92 7.28 -11.88
C GLY A 213 7.66 7.32 -13.39
N GLY A 214 7.44 8.51 -13.98
CA GLY A 214 7.12 8.66 -15.40
C GLY A 214 5.69 8.20 -15.76
N GLY A 215 4.81 8.13 -14.76
CA GLY A 215 3.46 7.58 -14.88
C GLY A 215 3.36 6.15 -14.38
N ALA A 216 2.23 5.50 -14.70
CA ALA A 216 1.96 4.12 -14.31
C ALA A 216 1.53 3.25 -15.49
N ASP A 217 1.94 1.98 -15.48
CA ASP A 217 1.46 0.94 -16.39
C ASP A 217 0.15 0.32 -15.94
N LEU A 218 -0.11 0.37 -14.63
CA LEU A 218 -1.33 -0.15 -14.03
C LEU A 218 -1.76 0.74 -12.87
N ILE A 219 -3.05 1.02 -12.77
CA ILE A 219 -3.67 1.66 -11.59
C ILE A 219 -4.95 0.91 -11.26
N LEU A 220 -5.03 0.42 -10.03
CA LEU A 220 -6.13 -0.39 -9.52
C LEU A 220 -6.73 0.28 -8.28
N VAL A 221 -8.06 0.31 -8.23
CA VAL A 221 -8.82 0.59 -7.02
C VAL A 221 -9.52 -0.70 -6.62
N MET A 222 -9.09 -1.28 -5.50
CA MET A 222 -9.67 -2.51 -4.99
C MET A 222 -10.95 -2.21 -4.22
N GLN A 223 -11.99 -3.00 -4.47
CA GLN A 223 -13.29 -2.88 -3.85
C GLN A 223 -13.61 -4.14 -3.06
N ASN A 224 -13.88 -3.97 -1.76
CA ASN A 224 -14.49 -4.98 -0.92
C ASN A 224 -16.02 -4.82 -0.95
N PRO A 225 -16.78 -5.72 -1.61
CA PRO A 225 -18.24 -5.64 -1.73
C PRO A 225 -18.96 -6.01 -0.42
N LYS A 226 -18.26 -6.63 0.55
CA LYS A 226 -18.82 -6.91 1.88
C LYS A 226 -18.88 -5.66 2.76
N ILE A 227 -18.31 -4.54 2.33
CA ILE A 227 -18.19 -3.31 3.10
C ILE A 227 -18.83 -2.14 2.34
N ALA A 228 -19.99 -1.68 2.80
CA ALA A 228 -20.79 -0.65 2.13
C ALA A 228 -20.02 0.65 1.84
N ARG A 229 -19.18 1.10 2.78
CA ARG A 229 -18.35 2.30 2.58
C ARG A 229 -17.30 2.10 1.49
N SER A 230 -16.70 0.91 1.38
CA SER A 230 -15.75 0.58 0.32
C SER A 230 -16.43 0.60 -1.04
N MET A 231 -17.64 0.02 -1.15
CA MET A 231 -18.44 0.06 -2.39
C MET A 231 -18.80 1.48 -2.80
N ALA A 232 -19.18 2.34 -1.86
CA ALA A 232 -19.53 3.72 -2.16
C ALA A 232 -18.31 4.57 -2.59
N LYS A 233 -17.13 4.31 -2.02
CA LYS A 233 -15.90 5.08 -2.30
C LYS A 233 -15.21 4.66 -3.58
N ALA A 234 -15.13 3.36 -3.86
CA ALA A 234 -14.37 2.81 -4.99
C ALA A 234 -14.66 3.48 -6.35
N PRO A 235 -15.92 3.69 -6.77
CA PRO A 235 -16.18 4.34 -8.06
C PRO A 235 -15.73 5.80 -8.06
N ILE A 236 -15.89 6.53 -6.96
CA ILE A 236 -15.46 7.93 -6.82
C ILE A 236 -13.93 8.02 -6.89
N LEU A 237 -13.21 7.13 -6.19
CA LEU A 237 -11.75 7.07 -6.22
C LEU A 237 -11.23 6.75 -7.61
N ALA A 238 -11.78 5.72 -8.27
CA ALA A 238 -11.38 5.35 -9.62
C ALA A 238 -11.64 6.48 -10.63
N GLY A 239 -12.80 7.13 -10.51
CA GLY A 239 -13.17 8.28 -11.34
C GLY A 239 -12.26 9.49 -11.11
N GLY A 240 -12.03 9.86 -9.85
CA GLY A 240 -11.16 10.99 -9.49
C GLY A 240 -9.72 10.77 -9.94
N LEU A 241 -9.16 9.57 -9.74
CA LEU A 241 -7.82 9.22 -10.23
C LEU A 241 -7.72 9.30 -11.75
N ALA A 242 -8.74 8.82 -12.47
CA ALA A 242 -8.78 8.91 -13.93
C ALA A 242 -8.73 10.37 -14.41
N VAL A 243 -9.49 11.26 -13.75
CA VAL A 243 -9.50 12.70 -14.06
C VAL A 243 -8.16 13.35 -13.74
N GLU A 244 -7.65 13.16 -12.52
CA GLU A 244 -6.41 13.80 -12.06
C GLU A 244 -5.17 13.38 -12.88
N LEU A 245 -5.11 12.11 -13.27
CA LEU A 245 -4.01 11.57 -14.08
C LEU A 245 -4.28 11.66 -15.59
N LYS A 246 -5.45 12.16 -16.01
CA LYS A 246 -5.92 12.19 -17.41
C LYS A 246 -5.79 10.82 -18.10
N LYS A 247 -6.16 9.77 -17.38
CA LYS A 247 -5.97 8.35 -17.75
C LYS A 247 -7.32 7.64 -17.87
N ARG A 248 -7.46 6.80 -18.90
CA ARG A 248 -8.68 5.99 -19.15
C ARG A 248 -8.58 4.57 -18.59
N ASP A 249 -7.37 4.15 -18.27
CA ASP A 249 -6.95 2.80 -17.89
C ASP A 249 -6.90 2.60 -16.37
N VAL A 250 -7.59 3.44 -15.58
CA VAL A 250 -7.77 3.20 -14.14
C VAL A 250 -8.83 2.13 -13.95
N LEU A 251 -8.47 1.03 -13.31
CA LEU A 251 -9.34 -0.12 -13.14
C LEU A 251 -9.93 -0.15 -11.73
N ARG A 252 -11.19 -0.56 -11.64
CA ARG A 252 -11.82 -0.95 -10.37
C ARG A 252 -11.91 -2.46 -10.35
N VAL A 253 -11.44 -3.08 -9.28
CA VAL A 253 -11.42 -4.54 -9.14
C VAL A 253 -12.28 -4.93 -7.96
N ASP A 254 -13.32 -5.71 -8.21
CA ASP A 254 -14.22 -6.24 -7.20
C ASP A 254 -13.65 -7.54 -6.63
N ILE A 255 -13.63 -7.63 -5.30
CA ILE A 255 -13.06 -8.76 -4.55
C ILE A 255 -14.18 -9.42 -3.73
N PRO A 256 -15.04 -10.25 -4.33
CA PRO A 256 -16.19 -10.90 -3.70
C PRO A 256 -15.95 -11.49 -2.31
N GLU A 257 -14.77 -12.05 -2.08
CA GLU A 257 -14.38 -12.70 -0.83
C GLU A 257 -14.19 -11.73 0.33
N GLY A 258 -13.95 -10.46 0.02
CA GLY A 258 -13.51 -9.44 0.96
C GLY A 258 -12.06 -9.65 1.40
N TYR A 259 -11.43 -8.58 1.86
CA TYR A 259 -10.03 -8.56 2.29
C TYR A 259 -9.86 -7.67 3.52
N ASN A 260 -8.79 -7.91 4.27
CA ASN A 260 -8.31 -7.01 5.33
C ASN A 260 -6.89 -6.51 5.06
N ALA A 261 -6.14 -7.16 4.17
CA ALA A 261 -4.75 -6.90 3.93
C ALA A 261 -4.40 -7.06 2.45
N ILE A 262 -3.29 -6.46 2.05
CA ILE A 262 -2.73 -6.54 0.70
C ILE A 262 -1.21 -6.71 0.78
N ALA A 263 -0.67 -7.51 -0.13
CA ALA A 263 0.75 -7.67 -0.37
C ALA A 263 1.02 -7.46 -1.86
N CYS A 264 1.82 -6.46 -2.20
CA CYS A 264 2.35 -6.29 -3.54
C CYS A 264 3.78 -6.81 -3.52
N ILE A 265 4.07 -7.85 -4.30
CA ILE A 265 5.36 -8.55 -4.28
C ILE A 265 6.00 -8.45 -5.66
N ASN A 266 7.33 -8.35 -5.70
CA ASN A 266 8.17 -8.47 -6.90
C ASN A 266 7.84 -7.50 -8.07
N GLY A 267 7.20 -6.37 -7.80
CA GLY A 267 6.82 -5.37 -8.81
C GLY A 267 5.73 -5.81 -9.81
N SER A 268 5.20 -7.05 -9.74
CA SER A 268 4.21 -7.53 -10.71
C SER A 268 3.00 -8.23 -10.08
N THR A 269 3.15 -8.80 -8.89
CA THR A 269 2.09 -9.59 -8.27
C THR A 269 1.43 -8.84 -7.12
N ILE A 270 0.09 -8.83 -7.09
CA ILE A 270 -0.70 -8.21 -6.04
C ILE A 270 -1.57 -9.29 -5.38
N ILE A 271 -1.46 -9.44 -4.08
CA ILE A 271 -2.19 -10.44 -3.29
C ILE A 271 -3.09 -9.72 -2.31
N LEU A 272 -4.38 -10.00 -2.37
CA LEU A 272 -5.35 -9.58 -1.36
C LEU A 272 -5.66 -10.74 -0.44
N THR A 273 -5.72 -10.47 0.86
CA THR A 273 -5.93 -11.50 1.86
C THR A 273 -6.81 -11.03 3.00
N ARG A 274 -7.54 -11.97 3.61
CA ARG A 274 -8.30 -11.70 4.83
C ARG A 274 -7.42 -11.74 6.07
N ASN A 275 -6.38 -12.56 6.04
CA ASN A 275 -5.52 -12.79 7.17
C ASN A 275 -4.05 -12.83 6.72
N MET A 276 -3.26 -11.89 7.19
CA MET A 276 -1.82 -11.88 6.96
C MET A 276 -1.13 -12.15 8.30
N GLN A 277 -0.27 -13.16 8.34
CA GLN A 277 0.45 -13.58 9.54
C GLN A 277 1.95 -13.63 9.24
N PHE A 278 2.76 -13.38 10.26
CA PHE A 278 4.21 -13.28 10.15
C PHE A 278 4.89 -14.38 10.96
N PHE A 279 6.04 -14.86 10.50
CA PHE A 279 6.86 -15.87 11.21
C PHE A 279 8.36 -15.61 11.01
N LYS A 280 9.18 -15.77 12.04
CA LYS A 280 10.66 -15.63 11.99
C LYS A 280 11.38 -16.95 11.84
N THR A 281 10.81 -18.02 12.39
CA THR A 281 11.49 -19.31 12.47
C THR A 281 10.71 -20.41 11.76
N VAL A 282 11.40 -21.51 11.48
CA VAL A 282 10.78 -22.71 10.88
C VAL A 282 9.72 -23.29 11.81
N GLU A 283 9.94 -23.23 13.12
CA GLU A 283 9.00 -23.68 14.13
C GLU A 283 7.73 -22.84 14.13
N GLU A 284 7.85 -21.50 14.16
CA GLU A 284 6.71 -20.58 14.08
C GLU A 284 5.92 -20.77 12.77
N LYS A 285 6.63 -20.95 11.65
CA LYS A 285 6.03 -21.30 10.36
C LYS A 285 5.19 -22.57 10.48
N GLN A 286 5.74 -23.63 11.05
CA GLN A 286 5.05 -24.91 11.17
C GLN A 286 3.83 -24.83 12.10
N GLU A 287 3.90 -24.06 13.18
CA GLU A 287 2.77 -23.79 14.07
C GLU A 287 1.63 -23.07 13.34
N LEU A 288 1.94 -22.01 12.57
CA LEU A 288 0.95 -21.29 11.77
C LEU A 288 0.35 -22.19 10.69
N LEU A 289 1.17 -22.98 9.99
CA LEU A 289 0.68 -23.95 9.00
C LEU A 289 -0.30 -24.96 9.64
N ASN A 290 0.04 -25.53 10.80
CA ASN A 290 -0.84 -26.45 11.52
C ASN A 290 -2.15 -25.78 11.99
N LYS A 291 -2.07 -24.53 12.44
CA LYS A 291 -3.23 -23.74 12.87
C LYS A 291 -4.20 -23.48 11.71
N PHE A 292 -3.69 -23.18 10.53
CA PHE A 292 -4.51 -22.77 9.38
C PHE A 292 -4.84 -23.91 8.40
N SER A 293 -4.17 -25.07 8.49
CA SER A 293 -4.48 -26.25 7.67
C SER A 293 -5.86 -26.85 7.95
N SER A 294 -6.34 -26.75 9.19
CA SER A 294 -7.65 -27.28 9.61
C SER A 294 -8.78 -26.24 9.54
N ALA A 295 -8.48 -24.95 9.73
CA ALA A 295 -9.48 -23.89 9.85
C ALA A 295 -9.99 -23.32 8.51
N ASN A 296 -9.23 -23.48 7.42
CA ASN A 296 -9.47 -22.77 6.14
C ASN A 296 -9.93 -23.65 4.97
N LEU A 297 -10.29 -24.92 5.19
CA LEU A 297 -10.70 -25.86 4.11
C LEU A 297 -11.89 -25.38 3.26
N THR A 298 -12.64 -24.37 3.69
CA THR A 298 -13.81 -23.84 2.99
C THR A 298 -13.53 -22.63 2.09
N GLU A 299 -12.45 -21.87 2.33
CA GLU A 299 -12.13 -20.67 1.54
C GLU A 299 -11.01 -20.94 0.54
N LYS A 300 -11.23 -20.52 -0.71
CA LYS A 300 -10.40 -20.92 -1.84
C LYS A 300 -9.55 -19.75 -2.33
N SER A 301 -8.27 -20.03 -2.58
CA SER A 301 -7.40 -19.10 -3.31
C SER A 301 -7.81 -19.06 -4.78
N ARG A 302 -7.65 -17.91 -5.43
CA ARG A 302 -7.90 -17.77 -6.87
C ARG A 302 -7.12 -16.61 -7.47
N GLU A 303 -6.89 -16.71 -8.77
CA GLU A 303 -6.45 -15.60 -9.60
C GLU A 303 -7.64 -14.73 -10.03
N ILE A 304 -7.42 -13.43 -10.08
CA ILE A 304 -8.34 -12.43 -10.60
C ILE A 304 -7.88 -12.09 -12.01
N THR A 305 -8.62 -12.62 -12.99
CA THR A 305 -8.30 -12.41 -14.40
C THR A 305 -8.71 -11.02 -14.84
N MET A 306 -7.75 -10.23 -15.32
CA MET A 306 -7.98 -8.84 -15.73
C MET A 306 -8.92 -8.67 -16.93
N SER A 307 -9.13 -9.74 -17.71
CA SER A 307 -10.10 -9.77 -18.81
C SER A 307 -11.52 -10.18 -18.38
N ASP A 308 -11.73 -10.57 -17.12
CA ASP A 308 -13.06 -10.93 -16.60
C ASP A 308 -13.84 -9.66 -16.22
N ASP A 309 -14.85 -9.34 -17.02
CA ASP A 309 -15.71 -8.16 -16.86
C ASP A 309 -16.65 -8.24 -15.64
N LYS A 310 -16.72 -9.41 -14.99
CA LYS A 310 -17.40 -9.59 -13.70
C LYS A 310 -16.55 -9.14 -12.52
N GLN A 311 -15.24 -9.10 -12.69
CA GLN A 311 -14.28 -8.77 -11.63
C GLN A 311 -13.67 -7.40 -11.84
N VAL A 312 -13.32 -7.07 -13.09
CA VAL A 312 -12.85 -5.74 -13.46
C VAL A 312 -14.04 -4.90 -13.90
N VAL A 313 -14.39 -3.93 -13.08
CA VAL A 313 -15.54 -3.07 -13.34
C VAL A 313 -15.09 -1.86 -14.17
N PRO A 314 -15.66 -1.66 -15.37
CA PRO A 314 -15.24 -0.57 -16.24
C PRO A 314 -15.66 0.79 -15.67
N LEU A 315 -14.85 1.82 -15.94
CA LEU A 315 -15.12 3.19 -15.49
C LEU A 315 -16.47 3.74 -15.99
N SER A 316 -17.00 3.24 -17.11
CA SER A 316 -18.34 3.59 -17.59
C SER A 316 -19.45 3.25 -16.59
N ARG A 317 -19.33 2.14 -15.84
CA ARG A 317 -20.24 1.79 -14.73
C ARG A 317 -19.99 2.69 -13.52
N SER A 318 -18.75 3.06 -13.25
CA SER A 318 -18.42 4.02 -12.18
C SER A 318 -19.09 5.38 -12.41
N VAL A 319 -19.21 5.87 -13.65
CA VAL A 319 -19.89 7.16 -13.94
C VAL A 319 -21.35 7.15 -13.48
N GLU A 320 -22.06 6.04 -13.68
CA GLU A 320 -23.45 5.89 -13.23
C GLU A 320 -23.55 5.88 -11.70
N GLU A 321 -22.65 5.16 -11.04
CA GLU A 321 -22.59 5.07 -9.58
C GLU A 321 -22.21 6.40 -8.94
N ILE A 322 -21.21 7.11 -9.48
CA ILE A 322 -20.79 8.45 -8.99
C ILE A 322 -21.96 9.42 -9.11
N ASP A 323 -22.64 9.47 -10.25
CA ASP A 323 -23.79 10.37 -10.43
C ASP A 323 -24.92 10.06 -9.44
N ARG A 324 -25.22 8.78 -9.22
CA ARG A 324 -26.23 8.38 -8.21
C ARG A 324 -25.85 8.89 -6.81
N VAL A 325 -24.62 8.65 -6.37
CA VAL A 325 -24.14 9.11 -5.05
C VAL A 325 -24.14 10.65 -4.98
N ASN A 326 -23.72 11.30 -6.05
CA ASN A 326 -23.68 12.76 -6.16
C ASN A 326 -25.07 13.38 -6.01
N GLN A 327 -26.09 12.84 -6.70
CA GLN A 327 -27.47 13.31 -6.56
C GLN A 327 -28.04 13.05 -5.15
N GLN A 328 -27.70 11.93 -4.52
CA GLN A 328 -28.13 11.63 -3.15
C GLN A 328 -27.57 12.66 -2.16
N LEU A 329 -26.27 12.94 -2.23
CA LEU A 329 -25.62 13.91 -1.34
C LEU A 329 -26.07 15.35 -1.62
N LYS A 330 -26.25 15.70 -2.90
CA LYS A 330 -26.79 17.01 -3.29
C LYS A 330 -28.15 17.28 -2.63
N LYS A 331 -29.05 16.28 -2.65
CA LYS A 331 -30.37 16.36 -2.01
C LYS A 331 -30.27 16.41 -0.48
N SER A 332 -29.44 15.56 0.13
CA SER A 332 -29.33 15.52 1.60
C SER A 332 -28.66 16.76 2.19
N MET A 333 -27.80 17.44 1.43
CA MET A 333 -27.09 18.64 1.87
C MET A 333 -27.77 19.95 1.44
N ASP A 334 -28.92 19.88 0.74
CA ASP A 334 -29.63 21.01 0.14
C ASP A 334 -28.71 21.98 -0.65
N LYS A 335 -27.85 21.40 -1.51
CA LYS A 335 -26.89 22.17 -2.32
C LYS A 335 -27.31 22.25 -3.78
N LYS A 336 -26.99 23.37 -4.44
CA LYS A 336 -27.20 23.55 -5.89
C LYS A 336 -26.30 22.66 -6.74
N GLN A 337 -25.08 22.39 -6.26
CA GLN A 337 -24.08 21.53 -6.92
C GLN A 337 -23.79 20.32 -6.04
N GLY A 338 -23.57 19.18 -6.68
CA GLY A 338 -23.16 17.96 -6.01
C GLY A 338 -21.65 17.94 -5.77
N PRO A 339 -21.16 17.25 -4.73
CA PRO A 339 -19.74 17.23 -4.38
C PRO A 339 -18.83 16.54 -5.41
N TYR A 340 -19.39 15.84 -6.40
CA TYR A 340 -18.65 15.08 -7.41
C TYR A 340 -18.96 15.50 -8.85
N ASP A 341 -19.57 16.68 -9.04
CA ASP A 341 -19.88 17.22 -10.38
C ASP A 341 -18.62 17.33 -11.26
N GLU A 342 -17.48 17.74 -10.67
CA GLU A 342 -16.20 17.89 -11.37
C GLU A 342 -15.66 16.54 -11.88
N ILE A 343 -15.76 15.48 -11.08
CA ILE A 343 -15.34 14.13 -11.50
C ILE A 343 -16.20 13.66 -12.67
N ILE A 344 -17.52 13.86 -12.61
CA ILE A 344 -18.44 13.46 -13.68
C ILE A 344 -18.14 14.22 -14.98
N GLN A 345 -17.87 15.52 -14.90
CA GLN A 345 -17.51 16.33 -16.06
C GLN A 345 -16.14 15.92 -16.62
N GLY A 346 -15.14 15.73 -15.76
CA GLY A 346 -13.80 15.30 -16.15
C GLY A 346 -13.81 13.94 -16.86
N LEU A 347 -14.59 12.97 -16.37
CA LEU A 347 -14.74 11.66 -17.01
C LEU A 347 -15.36 11.78 -18.41
N LYS A 348 -16.37 12.66 -18.59
CA LYS A 348 -16.95 12.95 -19.91
C LYS A 348 -15.94 13.59 -20.86
N LEU A 349 -15.11 14.52 -20.39
CA LEU A 349 -14.05 15.13 -21.19
C LEU A 349 -12.98 14.09 -21.60
N LEU A 350 -12.77 13.08 -20.76
CA LEU A 350 -11.96 11.91 -21.09
C LEU A 350 -12.71 10.92 -22.00
N GLY A 351 -13.92 11.20 -22.48
CA GLY A 351 -14.70 10.28 -23.33
C GLY A 351 -15.16 9.01 -22.61
N ILE A 352 -15.22 9.03 -21.28
CA ILE A 352 -15.75 7.95 -20.46
C ILE A 352 -17.19 8.32 -20.11
N GLU A 353 -18.13 7.67 -20.78
CA GLU A 353 -19.55 7.92 -20.62
C GLU A 353 -20.25 6.78 -19.89
N LYS A 354 -21.45 7.05 -19.38
CA LYS A 354 -22.33 6.02 -18.83
C LYS A 354 -22.55 4.94 -19.88
N SER A 355 -22.61 3.68 -19.46
CA SER A 355 -23.03 2.62 -20.36
C SER A 355 -24.40 2.98 -20.93
N LYS A 356 -24.51 2.99 -22.26
CA LYS A 356 -25.82 3.11 -22.88
C LYS A 356 -26.58 1.87 -22.46
N LYS A 357 -27.67 2.01 -21.71
CA LYS A 357 -28.63 0.92 -21.56
C LYS A 357 -29.00 0.50 -22.98
N GLU A 358 -28.57 -0.67 -23.42
CA GLU A 358 -29.20 -1.30 -24.56
C GLU A 358 -30.66 -1.45 -24.16
N GLY A 359 -31.51 -0.61 -24.75
CA GLY A 359 -32.94 -0.70 -24.55
C GLY A 359 -33.37 -2.12 -24.91
N LEU A 360 -34.28 -2.66 -24.11
CA LEU A 360 -34.98 -3.94 -24.29
C LEU A 360 -35.73 -4.09 -25.65
N PHE A 361 -35.42 -3.28 -26.66
CA PHE A 361 -36.08 -3.18 -27.96
C PHE A 361 -35.31 -3.85 -29.12
N LYS A 362 -34.34 -4.73 -28.85
CA LYS A 362 -33.64 -5.51 -29.90
C LYS A 362 -33.74 -7.03 -29.80
N ILE A 363 -34.73 -7.55 -29.05
CA ILE A 363 -35.06 -8.99 -29.09
C ILE A 363 -36.33 -9.28 -29.92
N SER A 364 -37.15 -8.28 -30.26
CA SER A 364 -38.27 -8.45 -31.19
C SER A 364 -37.92 -7.90 -32.57
N LEU A 365 -37.14 -8.65 -33.35
CA LEU A 365 -37.17 -8.69 -34.83
C LEU A 365 -35.97 -9.49 -35.34
N ARG A 366 -36.04 -10.81 -35.15
CA ARG A 366 -35.57 -11.78 -36.14
C ARG A 366 -36.67 -12.84 -36.25
N PHE A 367 -37.63 -12.55 -37.13
CA PHE A 367 -38.34 -13.60 -37.84
C PHE A 367 -37.42 -14.17 -38.91
#